data_AF-A0A7W5DPN1-F1
#
_entry.id   AF-A0A7W5DPN1-F1
#
_cell.length_a   1.000
_cell.length_b   1.000
_cell.length_c   1.000
_cell.angle_alpha   90.00
_cell.angle_beta   90.00
_cell.angle_gamma   90.00
#
_symmetry.space_group_name_H-M   'P 1'
#
loop_
_entity.id
_entity.type
_entity.pdbx_description
1 polymer ?
#
loop_
_entity_poly.entity_id
_entity_poly.type
_entity_poly.pdbx_seq_one_letter_code
_entity_poly.pdbx_strand_id
1 'polypeptide(L)'
;MKRLMFFLGLAALLLSCSEQPRGILSEQKMANIIYDVTLASNCMMTRGYMPHNDSLKKKNFEYVLQKYHVSPAEFDSSAVWYSQHTVKYEHVYTLVITKFQVLQKDLNAEKFKDKEVVRTKIDTINLWSMPRDFHIKPSKVPLLKNQSRNKIPFRIEGSQLNLGDKLLMTFLLNVSSADKATKQRMWIKVHYFPDKTDSLVSYIKNDGKWRKYSLIFPLSSTQKVKYVEGAILDCTLAKGKQHADVDSIRFVHISYPTPKIIPKKIVKHKPWYWPF
;
A
#
# COMPACT_ATOMS: atom_id res chain seq x y z
N MET A 1 -23.39 45.07 -42.41
CA MET A 1 -23.24 45.53 -41.00
C MET A 1 -23.77 44.53 -39.96
N LYS A 2 -24.94 43.91 -40.14
CA LYS A 2 -25.49 42.90 -39.18
C LYS A 2 -24.61 41.65 -38.95
N ARG A 3 -23.91 41.15 -39.99
CA ARG A 3 -22.99 39.99 -39.87
C ARG A 3 -21.73 40.32 -39.07
N LEU A 4 -21.23 41.56 -39.17
CA LEU A 4 -20.03 42.00 -38.43
C LEU A 4 -20.34 42.15 -36.93
N MET A 5 -21.53 42.65 -36.58
CA MET A 5 -22.00 42.69 -35.19
C MET A 5 -22.20 41.30 -34.58
N PHE A 6 -22.62 40.31 -35.37
CA PHE A 6 -22.77 38.93 -34.90
C PHE A 6 -21.42 38.29 -34.58
N PHE A 7 -20.39 38.51 -35.42
CA PHE A 7 -19.03 38.05 -35.12
C PHE A 7 -18.37 38.80 -33.95
N LEU A 8 -18.67 40.09 -33.77
CA LEU A 8 -18.19 40.88 -32.63
C LEU A 8 -18.84 40.44 -31.31
N GLY A 9 -20.12 40.07 -31.33
CA GLY A 9 -20.84 39.50 -30.19
C GLY A 9 -20.36 38.09 -29.83
N LEU A 10 -20.02 37.26 -30.83
CA LEU A 10 -19.47 35.92 -30.60
C LEU A 10 -18.03 35.95 -30.06
N ALA A 11 -17.24 36.96 -30.46
CA ALA A 11 -15.90 37.19 -29.91
C ALA A 11 -15.93 37.71 -28.46
N ALA A 12 -16.95 38.49 -28.08
CA ALA A 12 -17.13 38.98 -26.71
C ALA A 12 -17.47 37.87 -25.70
N LEU A 13 -18.13 36.78 -26.14
CA LEU A 13 -18.43 35.61 -25.30
C LEU A 13 -17.18 34.76 -24.97
N LEU A 14 -16.09 34.91 -25.73
CA LEU A 14 -14.81 34.25 -25.46
C LEU A 14 -13.92 35.03 -24.47
N LEU A 15 -14.35 36.23 -24.05
CA LEU A 15 -13.65 37.07 -23.08
C LEU A 15 -14.28 37.01 -21.67
N SER A 16 -15.01 35.95 -21.33
CA SER A 16 -15.29 35.62 -19.93
C SER A 16 -14.01 35.08 -19.28
N CYS A 17 -13.02 35.98 -19.16
CA CYS A 17 -11.78 35.75 -18.48
C CYS A 17 -12.11 35.88 -16.99
N SER A 18 -12.32 34.74 -16.32
CA SER A 18 -12.42 34.72 -14.86
C SER A 18 -11.19 35.45 -14.30
N GLU A 19 -11.39 36.47 -13.46
CA GLU A 19 -10.33 37.17 -12.75
C GLU A 19 -9.57 36.20 -11.83
N GLN A 20 -8.64 35.48 -12.43
CA GLN A 20 -7.72 34.60 -11.74
C GLN A 20 -6.49 35.45 -11.45
N PRO A 21 -6.17 35.72 -10.17
CA PRO A 21 -4.99 36.51 -9.83
C PRO A 21 -3.75 35.82 -10.39
N ARG A 22 -2.81 36.59 -10.94
CA ARG A 22 -1.55 36.04 -11.46
C ARG A 22 -0.84 35.26 -10.36
N GLY A 23 -0.38 34.05 -10.68
CA GLY A 23 0.33 33.19 -9.73
C GLY A 23 -0.57 32.38 -8.80
N ILE A 24 -1.90 32.46 -8.93
CA ILE A 24 -2.84 31.59 -8.23
C ILE A 24 -3.30 30.49 -9.18
N LEU A 25 -3.31 29.24 -8.71
CA LEU A 25 -3.80 28.08 -9.46
C LEU A 25 -5.29 28.22 -9.77
N SER A 26 -5.73 27.71 -10.93
CA SER A 26 -7.16 27.69 -11.25
C SER A 26 -7.87 26.64 -10.41
N GLU A 27 -9.19 26.77 -10.21
CA GLU A 27 -9.96 25.82 -9.40
C GLU A 27 -9.80 24.38 -9.91
N GLN A 28 -9.84 24.20 -11.23
CA GLN A 28 -9.61 22.91 -11.89
C GLN A 28 -8.20 22.36 -11.61
N LYS A 29 -7.16 23.20 -11.71
CA LYS A 29 -5.76 22.79 -11.51
C LYS A 29 -5.49 22.47 -10.03
N MET A 30 -6.02 23.28 -9.12
CA MET A 30 -5.96 23.04 -7.67
C MET A 30 -6.68 21.73 -7.31
N ALA A 31 -7.90 21.51 -7.82
CA ALA A 31 -8.66 20.27 -7.60
C ALA A 31 -7.94 19.03 -8.13
N ASN A 32 -7.32 19.13 -9.32
CA ASN A 32 -6.53 18.04 -9.89
C ASN A 32 -5.32 17.67 -9.01
N ILE A 33 -4.61 18.67 -8.50
CA ILE A 33 -3.46 18.47 -7.61
C ILE A 33 -3.91 17.82 -6.29
N ILE A 34 -4.93 18.38 -5.63
CA ILE A 34 -5.46 17.83 -4.37
C ILE A 34 -5.89 16.38 -4.57
N TYR A 35 -6.66 16.10 -5.62
CA TYR A 35 -7.11 14.75 -5.95
C TYR A 35 -5.94 13.77 -6.11
N ASP A 36 -4.91 14.11 -6.89
CA ASP A 36 -3.77 13.22 -7.12
C ASP A 36 -2.89 13.05 -5.87
N VAL A 37 -2.69 14.10 -5.07
CA VAL A 37 -1.96 14.01 -3.80
C VAL A 37 -2.67 13.08 -2.84
N THR A 38 -3.99 13.23 -2.69
CA THR A 38 -4.80 12.37 -1.81
C THR A 38 -4.82 10.93 -2.33
N LEU A 39 -5.04 10.72 -3.63
CA LEU A 39 -5.04 9.38 -4.23
C LEU A 39 -3.68 8.69 -4.04
N ALA A 40 -2.57 9.38 -4.30
CA ALA A 40 -1.23 8.85 -4.14
C ALA A 40 -0.92 8.52 -2.67
N SER A 41 -1.31 9.39 -1.74
CA SER A 41 -1.14 9.17 -0.30
C SER A 41 -1.94 7.96 0.19
N ASN A 42 -3.19 7.82 -0.24
CA ASN A 42 -4.02 6.66 0.09
C ASN A 42 -3.44 5.37 -0.50
N CYS A 43 -2.99 5.40 -1.77
CA CYS A 43 -2.31 4.25 -2.39
C CYS A 43 -1.05 3.84 -1.61
N MET A 44 -0.29 4.82 -1.11
CA MET A 44 0.88 4.56 -0.28
C MET A 44 0.50 3.91 1.07
N MET A 45 -0.53 4.42 1.73
CA MET A 45 -1.04 3.84 2.98
C MET A 45 -1.52 2.40 2.79
N THR A 46 -2.31 2.12 1.73
CA THR A 46 -2.79 0.77 1.41
C THR A 46 -1.64 -0.20 1.10
N ARG A 47 -0.53 0.29 0.53
CA ARG A 47 0.70 -0.49 0.29
C ARG A 47 1.62 -0.56 1.52
N GLY A 48 1.15 -0.10 2.67
CA GLY A 48 1.86 -0.13 3.95
C GLY A 48 3.09 0.77 4.01
N TYR A 49 3.24 1.75 3.12
CA TYR A 49 4.27 2.78 3.32
C TYR A 49 3.86 3.54 4.59
N MET A 50 4.68 3.42 5.65
CA MET A 50 4.32 3.92 6.97
C MET A 50 3.89 5.39 6.91
N PRO A 51 2.83 5.79 7.63
CA PRO A 51 2.40 7.18 7.73
C PRO A 51 3.39 8.08 8.48
N HIS A 52 4.57 7.59 8.89
CA HIS A 52 5.59 8.34 9.65
C HIS A 52 6.88 8.61 8.87
N ASN A 53 6.94 8.30 7.57
CA ASN A 53 8.09 8.68 6.74
C ASN A 53 7.83 10.04 6.05
N ASP A 54 8.15 11.13 6.75
CA ASP A 54 7.93 12.50 6.26
C ASP A 54 8.71 12.80 4.97
N SER A 55 9.89 12.19 4.81
CA SER A 55 10.68 12.32 3.57
C SER A 55 9.94 11.74 2.37
N LEU A 56 9.28 10.59 2.55
CA LEU A 56 8.54 9.95 1.47
C LEU A 56 7.24 10.70 1.16
N LYS A 57 6.53 11.21 2.17
CA LYS A 57 5.35 12.08 1.98
C LYS A 57 5.71 13.32 1.17
N LYS A 58 6.79 14.00 1.56
CA LYS A 58 7.30 15.19 0.86
C LYS A 58 7.64 14.88 -0.59
N LYS A 59 8.38 13.80 -0.84
CA LYS A 59 8.75 13.40 -2.20
C LYS A 59 7.51 13.07 -3.06
N ASN A 60 6.51 12.41 -2.49
CA ASN A 60 5.27 12.11 -3.19
C ASN A 60 4.52 13.40 -3.58
N PHE A 61 4.40 14.34 -2.65
CA PHE A 61 3.80 15.64 -2.90
C PHE A 61 4.55 16.42 -4.00
N GLU A 62 5.87 16.52 -3.91
CA GLU A 62 6.72 17.16 -4.92
C GLU A 62 6.57 16.52 -6.30
N TYR A 63 6.46 15.19 -6.37
CA TYR A 63 6.24 14.48 -7.62
C TYR A 63 4.89 14.83 -8.27
N VAL A 64 3.82 14.95 -7.47
CA VAL A 64 2.52 15.39 -7.99
C VAL A 64 2.58 16.84 -8.47
N LEU A 65 3.22 17.75 -7.73
CA LEU A 65 3.40 19.14 -8.19
C LEU A 65 4.16 19.21 -9.51
N GLN A 66 5.21 18.40 -9.67
CA GLN A 66 5.97 18.30 -10.90
C GLN A 66 5.10 17.84 -12.08
N LYS A 67 4.21 16.86 -11.89
CA LYS A 67 3.26 16.39 -12.91
C LYS A 67 2.38 17.52 -13.46
N TYR A 68 2.05 18.50 -12.63
CA TYR A 68 1.22 19.65 -13.01
C TYR A 68 2.02 20.90 -13.38
N HIS A 69 3.36 20.80 -13.46
CA HIS A 69 4.26 21.93 -13.68
C HIS A 69 4.00 23.08 -12.69
N VAL A 70 3.85 22.74 -11.41
CA VAL A 70 3.61 23.69 -10.32
C VAL A 70 4.80 23.66 -9.38
N SER A 71 5.27 24.84 -8.96
CA SER A 71 6.28 24.93 -7.91
C SER A 71 5.64 24.83 -6.51
N PRO A 72 6.35 24.34 -5.48
CA PRO A 72 5.84 24.38 -4.11
C PRO A 72 5.37 25.78 -3.69
N ALA A 73 6.11 26.82 -4.05
CA ALA A 73 5.76 28.20 -3.72
C ALA A 73 4.46 28.67 -4.40
N GLU A 74 4.21 28.28 -5.65
CA GLU A 74 2.96 28.60 -6.37
C GLU A 74 1.77 27.88 -5.75
N PHE A 75 1.95 26.61 -5.38
CA PHE A 75 0.91 25.85 -4.67
C PHE A 75 0.62 26.48 -3.30
N ASP A 76 1.64 26.78 -2.50
CA ASP A 76 1.49 27.39 -1.18
C ASP A 76 0.79 28.75 -1.25
N SER A 77 1.19 29.60 -2.21
CA SER A 77 0.54 30.90 -2.44
C SER A 77 -0.93 30.74 -2.79
N SER A 78 -1.24 29.74 -3.63
CA SER A 78 -2.61 29.42 -4.00
C SER A 78 -3.41 28.90 -2.83
N ALA A 79 -2.84 28.03 -2.00
CA ALA A 79 -3.49 27.48 -0.81
C ALA A 79 -3.85 28.59 0.19
N VAL A 80 -2.94 29.54 0.44
CA VAL A 80 -3.20 30.72 1.27
C VAL A 80 -4.35 31.54 0.68
N TRP A 81 -4.32 31.81 -0.61
CA TRP A 81 -5.39 32.56 -1.27
C TRP A 81 -6.75 31.85 -1.18
N TYR A 82 -6.82 30.55 -1.46
CA TYR A 82 -8.06 29.76 -1.35
C TYR A 82 -8.60 29.70 0.08
N SER A 83 -7.74 29.70 1.10
CA SER A 83 -8.18 29.74 2.49
C SER A 83 -8.95 31.02 2.86
N GLN A 84 -8.71 32.11 2.12
CA GLN A 84 -9.43 33.38 2.25
C GLN A 84 -10.63 33.48 1.30
N HIS A 85 -10.77 32.57 0.33
CA HIS A 85 -11.83 32.57 -0.68
C HIS A 85 -12.65 31.28 -0.58
N THR A 86 -13.36 31.14 0.54
CA THR A 86 -14.04 29.90 0.97
C THR A 86 -15.01 29.33 -0.08
N VAL A 87 -15.81 30.17 -0.75
CA VAL A 87 -16.73 29.72 -1.81
C VAL A 87 -15.99 29.05 -2.98
N LYS A 88 -14.90 29.67 -3.44
CA LYS A 88 -14.06 29.08 -4.51
C LYS A 88 -13.36 27.82 -4.02
N TYR A 89 -13.00 27.75 -2.74
CA TYR A 89 -12.38 26.56 -2.18
C TYR A 89 -13.36 25.40 -2.02
N GLU A 90 -14.62 25.68 -1.68
CA GLU A 90 -15.71 24.70 -1.67
C GLU A 90 -15.95 24.12 -3.08
N HIS A 91 -15.92 24.96 -4.11
CA HIS A 91 -15.98 24.50 -5.51
C HIS A 91 -14.82 23.56 -5.84
N VAL A 92 -13.58 23.91 -5.45
CA VAL A 92 -12.41 23.04 -5.61
C VAL A 92 -12.64 21.67 -4.97
N TYR A 93 -13.12 21.61 -3.72
CA TYR A 93 -13.41 20.33 -3.07
C TYR A 93 -14.57 19.56 -3.70
N THR A 94 -15.59 20.26 -4.18
CA THR A 94 -16.70 19.63 -4.92
C THR A 94 -16.19 18.93 -6.19
N LEU A 95 -15.25 19.56 -6.91
CA LEU A 95 -14.58 18.94 -8.06
C LEU A 95 -13.74 17.71 -7.65
N VAL A 96 -13.04 17.78 -6.52
CA VAL A 96 -12.26 16.65 -5.97
C VAL A 96 -13.18 15.47 -5.63
N ILE A 97 -14.28 15.72 -4.92
CA ILE A 97 -15.27 14.69 -4.54
C ILE A 97 -15.88 14.05 -5.79
N THR A 98 -16.26 14.86 -6.78
CA THR A 98 -16.82 14.38 -8.05
C THR A 98 -15.85 13.44 -8.76
N LYS A 99 -14.55 13.75 -8.77
CA LYS A 99 -13.52 12.85 -9.35
C LYS A 99 -13.43 11.52 -8.62
N PHE A 100 -13.50 11.51 -7.28
CA PHE A 100 -13.50 10.26 -6.51
C PHE A 100 -14.76 9.43 -6.76
N GLN A 101 -15.93 10.07 -6.89
CA GLN A 101 -17.18 9.38 -7.23
C GLN A 101 -17.12 8.74 -8.62
N VAL A 102 -16.55 9.43 -9.62
CA VAL A 102 -16.30 8.88 -10.95
C VAL A 102 -15.35 7.69 -10.87
N LEU A 103 -14.23 7.82 -10.15
CA LEU A 103 -13.29 6.71 -9.95
C LEU A 103 -13.98 5.50 -9.31
N GLN A 104 -14.78 5.70 -8.25
CA GLN A 104 -15.51 4.62 -7.58
C GLN A 104 -16.52 3.94 -8.52
N LYS A 105 -17.25 4.72 -9.31
CA LYS A 105 -18.18 4.19 -10.32
C LYS A 105 -17.44 3.35 -11.37
N ASP A 106 -16.30 3.81 -11.84
CA ASP A 106 -15.49 3.09 -12.83
C ASP A 106 -14.89 1.79 -12.26
N LEU A 107 -14.50 1.79 -10.98
CA LEU A 107 -14.05 0.59 -10.26
C LEU A 107 -15.18 -0.43 -10.10
N ASN A 108 -16.38 0.01 -9.71
CA ASN A 108 -17.54 -0.87 -9.55
C ASN A 108 -18.05 -1.43 -10.89
N ALA A 109 -17.92 -0.65 -11.97
CA ALA A 109 -18.23 -1.08 -13.32
C ALA A 109 -17.10 -1.93 -13.95
N GLU A 110 -16.09 -2.32 -13.17
CA GLU A 110 -15.02 -3.21 -13.58
C GLU A 110 -14.22 -2.74 -14.81
N LYS A 111 -14.26 -1.43 -15.13
CA LYS A 111 -13.60 -0.83 -16.32
C LYS A 111 -12.08 -0.98 -16.35
N PHE A 112 -11.50 -1.47 -15.27
CA PHE A 112 -10.07 -1.69 -15.10
C PHE A 112 -9.68 -3.18 -15.00
N LYS A 113 -10.62 -4.13 -15.21
CA LYS A 113 -10.33 -5.58 -15.15
C LYS A 113 -9.30 -6.05 -16.16
N ASP A 114 -9.33 -5.49 -17.38
CA ASP A 114 -8.44 -5.89 -18.48
C ASP A 114 -7.22 -4.97 -18.64
N LYS A 115 -7.15 -3.88 -17.86
CA LYS A 115 -5.93 -3.09 -17.80
C LYS A 115 -4.94 -3.90 -16.99
N GLU A 116 -3.89 -4.38 -17.64
CA GLU A 116 -2.71 -4.83 -16.92
C GLU A 116 -2.39 -3.76 -15.87
N VAL A 117 -2.46 -4.16 -14.59
CA VAL A 117 -1.89 -3.36 -13.52
C VAL A 117 -0.47 -3.10 -14.00
N VAL A 118 -0.17 -1.85 -14.39
CA VAL A 118 1.20 -1.40 -14.59
C VAL A 118 1.84 -1.59 -13.23
N ARG A 119 2.35 -2.80 -13.03
CA ARG A 119 3.33 -3.12 -12.02
C ARG A 119 4.50 -2.29 -12.51
N THR A 120 4.57 -1.03 -12.07
CA THR A 120 5.87 -0.38 -11.93
C THR A 120 6.75 -1.45 -11.33
N LYS A 121 7.92 -1.69 -11.93
CA LYS A 121 8.87 -2.74 -11.57
C LYS A 121 9.26 -2.55 -10.10
N ILE A 122 8.35 -2.93 -9.22
CA ILE A 122 8.51 -3.16 -7.81
C ILE A 122 9.26 -4.48 -7.86
N ASP A 123 10.51 -4.47 -7.44
CA ASP A 123 11.36 -5.65 -7.37
C ASP A 123 10.72 -6.62 -6.38
N THR A 124 9.74 -7.39 -6.89
CA THR A 124 8.89 -8.30 -6.15
C THR A 124 9.38 -9.68 -6.47
N ILE A 125 10.39 -10.17 -5.75
CA ILE A 125 10.88 -11.53 -5.96
C ILE A 125 10.01 -12.47 -5.14
N ASN A 126 9.55 -13.55 -5.79
CA ASN A 126 8.90 -14.64 -5.09
C ASN A 126 9.94 -15.40 -4.27
N LEU A 127 9.77 -15.40 -2.96
CA LEU A 127 10.63 -16.10 -2.02
C LEU A 127 10.11 -17.51 -1.69
N TRP A 128 8.87 -17.82 -2.08
CA TRP A 128 8.27 -19.13 -1.82
C TRP A 128 8.79 -20.18 -2.80
N SER A 129 9.51 -21.18 -2.27
CA SER A 129 10.11 -22.28 -3.03
C SER A 129 9.48 -23.66 -2.78
N MET A 130 8.48 -23.73 -1.90
CA MET A 130 7.75 -24.96 -1.56
C MET A 130 6.47 -25.11 -2.40
N PRO A 131 5.74 -26.25 -2.33
CA PRO A 131 4.40 -26.37 -2.91
C PRO A 131 3.47 -25.22 -2.50
N ARG A 132 2.55 -24.84 -3.37
CA ARG A 132 1.64 -23.71 -3.12
C ARG A 132 0.36 -24.12 -2.40
N ASP A 133 0.15 -25.42 -2.28
CA ASP A 133 -0.98 -26.07 -1.66
C ASP A 133 -0.50 -27.18 -0.71
N PHE A 134 -1.25 -27.38 0.36
CA PHE A 134 -1.03 -28.46 1.33
C PHE A 134 -2.36 -28.98 1.82
N HIS A 135 -2.51 -30.31 1.77
CA HIS A 135 -3.67 -31.01 2.30
C HIS A 135 -3.29 -31.74 3.59
N ILE A 136 -3.73 -31.20 4.71
CA ILE A 136 -3.46 -31.74 6.03
C ILE A 136 -4.62 -32.61 6.44
N LYS A 137 -4.41 -33.92 6.43
CA LYS A 137 -5.38 -34.90 6.88
C LYS A 137 -5.04 -35.40 8.29
N PRO A 138 -6.05 -35.83 9.07
CA PRO A 138 -5.81 -36.48 10.34
C PRO A 138 -4.93 -37.72 10.15
N SER A 139 -3.80 -37.79 10.87
CA SER A 139 -3.05 -39.04 10.95
C SER A 139 -3.94 -40.12 11.56
N LYS A 140 -3.95 -41.30 10.94
CA LYS A 140 -4.61 -42.50 11.50
C LYS A 140 -3.87 -43.03 12.73
N VAL A 141 -2.60 -42.62 12.91
CA VAL A 141 -1.77 -42.99 14.06
C VAL A 141 -1.97 -41.94 15.16
N PRO A 142 -2.32 -42.33 16.40
CA PRO A 142 -2.30 -41.43 17.54
C PRO A 142 -0.90 -40.83 17.68
N LEU A 143 -0.78 -39.51 17.53
CA LEU A 143 0.49 -38.83 17.72
C LEU A 143 0.96 -39.05 19.16
N LEU A 144 2.12 -39.68 19.32
CA LEU A 144 2.85 -39.67 20.59
C LEU A 144 3.09 -38.21 21.00
N LYS A 145 3.19 -37.93 22.31
CA LYS A 145 3.34 -36.56 22.85
C LYS A 145 4.45 -35.72 22.18
N ASN A 146 5.43 -36.37 21.55
CA ASN A 146 6.62 -35.75 20.96
C ASN A 146 6.76 -35.93 19.44
N GLN A 147 5.75 -36.44 18.73
CA GLN A 147 5.78 -36.50 17.26
C GLN A 147 5.26 -35.21 16.62
N SER A 148 5.99 -34.74 15.60
CA SER A 148 5.70 -33.53 14.84
C SER A 148 4.31 -33.59 14.24
N ARG A 149 3.45 -32.64 14.60
CA ARG A 149 2.18 -32.39 13.89
C ARG A 149 2.45 -31.94 12.46
N ASN A 150 1.42 -31.97 11.63
CA ASN A 150 1.47 -31.42 10.28
C ASN A 150 1.62 -29.90 10.38
N LYS A 151 2.87 -29.46 10.49
CA LYS A 151 3.30 -28.07 10.43
C LYS A 151 3.68 -27.79 8.98
N ILE A 152 3.38 -26.58 8.53
CA ILE A 152 3.89 -26.07 7.25
C ILE A 152 4.95 -25.01 7.58
N PRO A 153 6.21 -25.42 7.89
CA PRO A 153 7.28 -24.48 8.17
C PRO A 153 7.81 -23.85 6.88
N PHE A 154 8.46 -22.71 7.01
CA PHE A 154 9.27 -22.14 5.95
C PHE A 154 10.50 -21.45 6.53
N ARG A 155 11.52 -21.30 5.68
CA ARG A 155 12.74 -20.56 5.99
C ARG A 155 13.22 -19.83 4.74
N ILE A 156 13.67 -18.59 4.92
CA ILE A 156 14.16 -17.70 3.87
C ILE A 156 15.49 -17.16 4.35
N GLU A 157 16.54 -17.31 3.54
CA GLU A 157 17.85 -16.81 3.90
C GLU A 157 17.95 -15.29 3.65
N GLY A 158 18.63 -14.58 4.55
CA GLY A 158 18.72 -13.12 4.51
C GLY A 158 19.43 -12.56 3.28
N SER A 159 20.21 -13.38 2.56
CA SER A 159 20.88 -12.99 1.31
C SER A 159 19.91 -12.58 0.20
N GLN A 160 18.64 -12.97 0.29
CA GLN A 160 17.59 -12.63 -0.67
C GLN A 160 16.84 -11.34 -0.31
N LEU A 161 17.21 -10.67 0.79
CA LEU A 161 16.44 -9.57 1.38
C LEU A 161 17.29 -8.31 1.53
N ASN A 162 16.72 -7.16 1.20
CA ASN A 162 17.36 -5.87 1.39
C ASN A 162 16.90 -5.16 2.67
N LEU A 163 17.70 -4.20 3.12
CA LEU A 163 17.33 -3.32 4.23
C LEU A 163 16.07 -2.50 3.88
N GLY A 164 15.12 -2.46 4.81
CA GLY A 164 13.86 -1.70 4.65
C GLY A 164 12.85 -2.34 3.69
N ASP A 165 13.11 -3.54 3.18
CA ASP A 165 12.13 -4.31 2.41
C ASP A 165 10.87 -4.60 3.22
N LYS A 166 9.78 -4.91 2.53
CA LYS A 166 8.59 -5.48 3.17
C LYS A 166 8.36 -6.90 2.73
N LEU A 167 8.08 -7.76 3.68
CA LEU A 167 7.66 -9.13 3.46
C LEU A 167 6.13 -9.17 3.38
N LEU A 168 5.60 -9.72 2.29
CA LEU A 168 4.18 -9.97 2.11
C LEU A 168 3.94 -11.45 1.88
N MET A 169 3.22 -12.07 2.81
CA MET A 169 2.76 -13.45 2.68
C MET A 169 1.23 -13.47 2.56
N THR A 170 0.73 -14.15 1.54
CA THR A 170 -0.69 -14.36 1.32
C THR A 170 -0.98 -15.82 1.01
N PHE A 171 -2.07 -16.35 1.55
CA PHE A 171 -2.52 -17.71 1.29
C PHE A 171 -4.02 -17.84 1.59
N LEU A 172 -4.63 -18.87 1.03
CA LEU A 172 -5.96 -19.34 1.40
C LEU A 172 -5.81 -20.47 2.41
N LEU A 173 -6.59 -20.43 3.49
CA LEU A 173 -6.62 -21.46 4.51
C LEU A 173 -8.05 -21.81 4.85
N ASN A 174 -8.34 -23.10 4.89
CA ASN A 174 -9.54 -23.68 5.48
C ASN A 174 -9.10 -24.61 6.61
N VAL A 175 -9.67 -24.42 7.80
CA VAL A 175 -9.57 -25.39 8.89
C VAL A 175 -10.95 -26.01 9.05
N SER A 176 -11.03 -27.33 8.89
CA SER A 176 -12.28 -28.08 8.95
C SER A 176 -12.96 -27.87 10.30
N SER A 177 -14.28 -27.70 10.32
CA SER A 177 -15.05 -27.63 11.58
C SER A 177 -14.93 -28.90 12.45
N ALA A 178 -14.51 -30.03 11.87
CA ALA A 178 -14.22 -31.26 12.58
C ALA A 178 -12.78 -31.32 13.16
N ASP A 179 -11.93 -30.35 12.85
CA ASP A 179 -10.60 -30.19 13.41
C ASP A 179 -10.70 -29.95 14.92
N LYS A 180 -9.92 -30.72 15.69
CA LYS A 180 -9.89 -30.64 17.17
C LYS A 180 -8.58 -30.06 17.69
N ALA A 181 -7.70 -29.59 16.82
CA ALA A 181 -6.42 -29.00 17.19
C ALA A 181 -6.64 -27.64 17.86
N THR A 182 -6.06 -27.49 19.05
CA THR A 182 -6.21 -26.27 19.85
C THR A 182 -5.05 -25.30 19.64
N LYS A 183 -5.31 -24.00 19.75
CA LYS A 183 -4.31 -22.92 19.61
C LYS A 183 -3.55 -22.96 18.28
N GLN A 184 -4.30 -23.14 17.19
CA GLN A 184 -3.77 -23.04 15.84
C GLN A 184 -3.37 -21.60 15.54
N ARG A 185 -2.17 -21.44 14.98
CA ARG A 185 -1.57 -20.14 14.71
C ARG A 185 -0.70 -20.19 13.46
N MET A 186 -0.54 -19.03 12.86
CA MET A 186 0.55 -18.72 11.93
C MET A 186 1.53 -17.80 12.63
N TRP A 187 2.80 -17.92 12.30
CA TRP A 187 3.83 -17.05 12.86
C TRP A 187 5.00 -16.86 11.90
N ILE A 188 5.64 -15.72 12.03
CA ILE A 188 6.87 -15.35 11.33
C ILE A 188 7.82 -14.70 12.33
N LYS A 189 9.10 -15.04 12.24
CA LYS A 189 10.19 -14.45 13.01
C LYS A 189 11.27 -14.00 12.04
N VAL A 190 11.78 -12.80 12.27
CA VAL A 190 12.90 -12.24 11.53
C VAL A 190 14.07 -12.09 12.48
N HIS A 191 15.16 -12.77 12.16
CA HIS A 191 16.40 -12.72 12.91
C HIS A 191 17.35 -11.76 12.20
N TYR A 192 17.86 -10.76 12.92
CA TYR A 192 18.77 -9.73 12.41
C TYR A 192 20.14 -9.84 13.06
N PHE A 193 21.17 -9.36 12.35
CA PHE A 193 22.47 -9.11 12.95
C PHE A 193 22.46 -7.85 13.84
N PRO A 194 23.25 -7.81 14.94
CA PRO A 194 23.99 -8.93 15.51
C PRO A 194 23.07 -9.97 16.16
N ASP A 195 22.14 -9.59 17.05
CA ASP A 195 21.27 -10.53 17.79
C ASP A 195 19.88 -9.93 18.12
N LYS A 196 19.19 -9.35 17.13
CA LYS A 196 17.81 -8.86 17.32
C LYS A 196 16.81 -9.81 16.64
N THR A 197 15.70 -10.11 17.30
CA THR A 197 14.59 -10.87 16.71
C THR A 197 13.30 -10.10 16.83
N ASP A 198 12.60 -9.93 15.70
CA ASP A 198 11.23 -9.42 15.68
C ASP A 198 10.28 -10.57 15.28
N SER A 199 9.05 -10.56 15.79
CA SER A 199 8.09 -11.64 15.54
C SER A 199 6.66 -11.15 15.37
N LEU A 200 5.89 -11.89 14.57
CA LEU A 200 4.46 -11.68 14.38
C LEU A 200 3.77 -13.03 14.50
N VAL A 201 2.70 -13.09 15.28
CA VAL A 201 1.88 -14.29 15.50
C VAL A 201 0.42 -13.91 15.28
N SER A 202 -0.31 -14.74 14.55
CA SER A 202 -1.75 -14.59 14.36
C SER A 202 -2.45 -15.93 14.56
N TYR A 203 -3.63 -15.90 15.17
CA TYR A 203 -4.41 -17.11 15.45
C TYR A 203 -5.37 -17.42 14.31
N ILE A 204 -5.57 -18.71 14.07
CA ILE A 204 -6.37 -19.21 12.96
C ILE A 204 -7.81 -19.44 13.44
N LYS A 205 -8.78 -19.08 12.61
CA LYS A 205 -10.20 -19.34 12.88
C LYS A 205 -10.55 -20.73 12.38
N ASN A 206 -11.14 -21.53 13.25
CA ASN A 206 -11.65 -22.85 12.93
C ASN A 206 -13.18 -22.77 12.76
N ASP A 207 -13.63 -22.51 11.53
CA ASP A 207 -15.05 -22.38 11.19
C ASP A 207 -15.42 -23.13 9.90
N GLY A 208 -14.52 -23.94 9.34
CA GLY A 208 -14.75 -24.68 8.09
C GLY A 208 -14.79 -23.82 6.83
N LYS A 209 -14.50 -22.51 6.92
CA LYS A 209 -14.58 -21.59 5.78
C LYS A 209 -13.20 -21.31 5.20
N TRP A 210 -13.15 -21.18 3.88
CA TRP A 210 -11.97 -20.64 3.19
C TRP A 210 -11.78 -19.17 3.55
N ARG A 211 -10.59 -18.84 4.06
CA ARG A 211 -10.21 -17.48 4.44
C ARG A 211 -8.90 -17.11 3.79
N LYS A 212 -8.86 -15.91 3.21
CA LYS A 212 -7.62 -15.31 2.74
C LYS A 212 -6.91 -14.65 3.91
N TYR A 213 -5.67 -15.06 4.13
CA TYR A 213 -4.77 -14.44 5.08
C TYR A 213 -3.75 -13.57 4.36
N SER A 214 -3.38 -12.46 4.99
CA SER A 214 -2.37 -11.52 4.48
C SER A 214 -1.54 -11.02 5.65
N LEU A 215 -0.29 -11.47 5.69
CA LEU A 215 0.70 -11.07 6.69
C LEU A 215 1.66 -10.09 6.03
N ILE A 216 1.78 -8.90 6.61
CA ILE A 216 2.71 -7.87 6.17
C ILE A 216 3.71 -7.66 7.30
N PHE A 217 4.99 -7.79 6.97
CA PHE A 217 6.07 -7.63 7.94
C PHE A 217 7.13 -6.66 7.38
N PRO A 218 7.23 -5.42 7.91
CA PRO A 218 8.28 -4.49 7.50
C PRO A 218 9.63 -4.91 8.09
N LEU A 219 10.66 -4.95 7.26
CA LEU A 219 12.04 -5.23 7.70
C LEU A 219 12.73 -3.96 8.18
N SER A 220 13.70 -4.13 9.09
CA SER A 220 14.52 -3.03 9.59
C SER A 220 15.25 -2.30 8.45
N SER A 221 15.25 -0.97 8.50
CA SER A 221 16.01 -0.12 7.58
C SER A 221 17.48 0.03 7.97
N THR A 222 17.89 -0.46 9.15
CA THR A 222 19.24 -0.29 9.70
C THR A 222 19.97 -1.60 9.98
N GLN A 223 19.23 -2.70 10.18
CA GLN A 223 19.81 -3.99 10.56
C GLN A 223 19.61 -5.02 9.45
N LYS A 224 20.70 -5.69 9.05
CA LYS A 224 20.65 -6.75 8.05
C LYS A 224 19.94 -7.97 8.60
N VAL A 225 19.08 -8.57 7.78
CA VAL A 225 18.42 -9.84 8.09
C VAL A 225 19.43 -10.98 7.98
N LYS A 226 19.47 -11.82 9.01
CA LYS A 226 20.22 -13.09 9.02
C LYS A 226 19.39 -14.16 8.30
N TYR A 227 18.17 -14.38 8.76
CA TYR A 227 17.18 -15.25 8.10
C TYR A 227 15.78 -14.95 8.63
N VAL A 228 14.77 -15.41 7.89
CA VAL A 228 13.36 -15.39 8.28
C VAL A 228 12.89 -16.82 8.40
N GLU A 229 12.15 -17.12 9.46
CA GLU A 229 11.52 -18.43 9.64
C GLU A 229 10.08 -18.27 10.08
N GLY A 230 9.26 -19.28 9.83
CA GLY A 230 7.88 -19.23 10.23
C GLY A 230 7.12 -20.52 10.01
N ALA A 231 5.82 -20.44 10.25
CA ALA A 231 4.86 -21.48 9.95
C ALA A 231 3.53 -20.87 9.50
N ILE A 232 2.99 -21.38 8.39
CA ILE A 232 1.67 -20.98 7.87
C ILE A 232 0.56 -21.67 8.67
N LEU A 233 0.83 -22.89 9.13
CA LEU A 233 0.02 -23.63 10.08
C LEU A 233 0.91 -24.27 11.14
N ASP A 234 0.61 -23.97 12.40
CA ASP A 234 1.24 -24.51 13.60
C ASP A 234 0.16 -24.63 14.69
N CYS A 235 0.37 -25.51 15.68
CA CYS A 235 -0.42 -25.49 16.91
C CYS A 235 0.45 -25.82 18.12
N THR A 236 0.27 -25.04 19.19
CA THR A 236 1.13 -25.11 20.38
C THR A 236 0.82 -26.24 21.34
N LEU A 237 -0.37 -26.85 21.23
CA LEU A 237 -0.80 -27.93 22.13
C LEU A 237 -1.00 -29.21 21.34
N ALA A 238 -0.41 -30.30 21.82
CA ALA A 238 -0.43 -31.61 21.17
C ALA A 238 -1.80 -32.33 21.21
N LYS A 239 -2.93 -31.64 21.43
CA LYS A 239 -4.26 -32.23 21.56
C LYS A 239 -5.08 -32.09 20.26
N GLY A 240 -5.79 -33.16 19.87
CA GLY A 240 -6.80 -33.17 18.79
C GLY A 240 -6.28 -33.49 17.38
N LYS A 241 -7.18 -33.90 16.47
CA LYS A 241 -6.86 -34.20 15.07
C LYS A 241 -6.75 -32.91 14.26
N GLN A 242 -5.73 -32.80 13.41
CA GLN A 242 -5.59 -31.69 12.46
C GLN A 242 -6.23 -32.04 11.12
N HIS A 243 -7.05 -31.15 10.59
CA HIS A 243 -7.67 -31.22 9.28
C HIS A 243 -7.76 -29.81 8.69
N ALA A 244 -6.86 -29.50 7.76
CA ALA A 244 -6.77 -28.19 7.15
C ALA A 244 -6.31 -28.30 5.69
N ASP A 245 -6.77 -27.37 4.88
CA ASP A 245 -6.34 -27.20 3.49
C ASP A 245 -5.75 -25.81 3.32
N VAL A 246 -4.57 -25.74 2.72
CA VAL A 246 -3.90 -24.50 2.35
C VAL A 246 -3.76 -24.47 0.84
N ASP A 247 -3.97 -23.30 0.25
CA ASP A 247 -3.82 -23.11 -1.18
C ASP A 247 -3.32 -21.69 -1.49
N SER A 248 -2.86 -21.48 -2.72
CA SER A 248 -2.47 -20.20 -3.28
C SER A 248 -1.41 -19.47 -2.44
N ILE A 249 -0.47 -20.22 -1.85
CA ILE A 249 0.61 -19.63 -1.07
C ILE A 249 1.47 -18.76 -1.97
N ARG A 250 1.68 -17.54 -1.51
CA ARG A 250 2.58 -16.57 -2.10
C ARG A 250 3.35 -15.89 -1.01
N PHE A 251 4.67 -15.85 -1.16
CA PHE A 251 5.54 -15.10 -0.29
C PHE A 251 6.48 -14.26 -1.14
N VAL A 252 6.39 -12.94 -1.04
CA VAL A 252 7.23 -12.01 -1.78
C VAL A 252 7.93 -11.06 -0.82
N HIS A 253 9.16 -10.67 -1.13
CA HIS A 253 9.64 -9.37 -0.64
C HIS A 253 9.25 -8.29 -1.65
N ILE A 254 9.06 -7.10 -1.13
CA ILE A 254 8.75 -5.90 -1.87
C ILE A 254 9.91 -4.96 -1.58
N SER A 255 10.86 -4.91 -2.52
CA SER A 255 11.91 -3.89 -2.50
C SER A 255 11.37 -2.60 -3.09
N TYR A 256 11.53 -1.53 -2.31
CA TYR A 256 11.32 -0.19 -2.82
C TYR A 256 12.67 0.36 -3.24
N PRO A 257 12.82 0.84 -4.48
CA PRO A 257 14.03 1.57 -4.84
C PRO A 257 14.11 2.79 -3.92
N THR A 258 14.95 2.72 -2.90
CA THR A 258 15.47 3.91 -2.27
C THR A 258 16.22 4.64 -3.38
N PRO A 259 15.81 5.85 -3.80
CA PRO A 259 16.62 6.62 -4.72
C PRO A 259 18.01 6.74 -4.09
N LYS A 260 19.05 6.25 -4.78
CA LYS A 260 20.44 6.50 -4.36
C LYS A 260 20.58 8.01 -4.20
N ILE A 261 20.71 8.46 -2.95
CA ILE A 261 20.92 9.87 -2.64
C ILE A 261 22.32 10.20 -3.15
N ILE A 262 22.42 10.87 -4.30
CA ILE A 262 23.62 11.65 -4.61
C ILE A 262 23.58 12.80 -3.60
N PRO A 263 24.56 12.95 -2.71
CA PRO A 263 24.53 14.01 -1.70
C PRO A 263 24.61 15.37 -2.40
N LYS A 264 23.45 15.99 -2.65
CA LYS A 264 23.39 17.43 -2.91
C LYS A 264 23.48 18.14 -1.57
N LYS A 265 24.40 19.12 -1.49
CA LYS A 265 24.61 20.02 -0.35
C LYS A 265 23.27 20.38 0.29
N ILE A 266 23.12 20.04 1.57
CA ILE A 266 21.93 20.32 2.37
C ILE A 266 21.88 21.84 2.61
N VAL A 267 20.99 22.53 1.90
CA VAL A 267 20.51 23.85 2.34
C VAL A 267 19.39 23.58 3.34
N LYS A 268 19.62 23.95 4.60
CA LYS A 268 18.63 23.76 5.68
C LYS A 268 17.43 24.68 5.44
N HIS A 269 16.28 24.10 5.10
CA HIS A 269 14.99 24.77 5.26
C HIS A 269 14.19 24.09 6.37
N LYS A 270 13.54 24.91 7.20
CA LYS A 270 12.76 24.49 8.37
C LYS A 270 11.62 23.52 7.98
N PRO A 271 11.29 22.55 8.83
CA PRO A 271 10.18 21.63 8.59
C PRO A 271 8.84 22.37 8.71
N TRP A 272 7.96 22.19 7.73
CA TRP A 272 6.58 22.68 7.73
C TRP A 272 5.64 21.52 8.04
N TYR A 273 4.72 21.75 8.98
CA TYR A 273 3.61 20.86 9.31
C TYR A 273 2.37 21.32 8.55
N TRP A 274 1.69 20.41 7.87
CA TRP A 274 0.29 20.56 7.50
C TRP A 274 -0.53 19.57 8.33
N PRO A 275 -1.65 19.98 8.95
CA PRO A 275 -2.48 19.08 9.73
C PRO A 275 -3.39 18.28 8.78
N PHE A 276 -3.13 16.99 8.67
CA PHE A 276 -4.12 15.95 8.36
C PHE A 276 -3.70 14.67 9.09
#